data_AF-A0A0B8Q8I1-F1
#
_entry.id   AF-A0A0B8Q8I1-F1
#
_cell.length_a   1.000
_cell.length_b   1.000
_cell.length_c   1.000
_cell.angle_alpha   90.00
_cell.angle_beta   90.00
_cell.angle_gamma   90.00
#
_symmetry.space_group_name_H-M   'P 1'
#
loop_
_entity.id
_entity.type
_entity.pdbx_description
1 polymer ?
#
loop_
_entity_poly.entity_id
_entity_poly.type
_entity_poly.pdbx_seq_one_letter_code
_entity_poly.pdbx_strand_id
1 'polypeptide(L)'
;MVKSAKMLERNNAMFAVMTCNTAHYFREQVQKQTRTYIVDMLKTTVDRIKADNPESVVGILCTNGTYNSGIYDTYLKQANLVYVKPERFEQEHYVHSAIYGEVTGQKTECGQDIRHKNGIKSGEFERNAGLLALAIQPLVERGATTIILGCTELPLVRGYLQKQFPQLSFIDPMEAVANRVVAIYQRAEKLIEAGYFPKVGLEPTQIHEDQDIIDYILSNTSY
;
A
#
# COMPACT_ATOMS: atom_id res chain seq x y z
N MET A 1 -14.54 0.27 -8.93
CA MET A 1 -14.04 -0.76 -8.00
C MET A 1 -14.99 -1.96 -7.88
N VAL A 2 -16.21 -1.83 -7.34
CA VAL A 2 -17.15 -2.98 -7.21
C VAL A 2 -17.41 -3.72 -8.54
N LYS A 3 -17.66 -2.98 -9.63
CA LYS A 3 -17.85 -3.58 -10.96
C LYS A 3 -16.63 -4.42 -11.39
N SER A 4 -15.42 -3.92 -11.15
CA SER A 4 -14.16 -4.62 -11.47
C SER A 4 -13.98 -5.87 -10.60
N ALA A 5 -14.29 -5.78 -9.30
CA ALA A 5 -14.24 -6.93 -8.40
C ALA A 5 -15.22 -8.04 -8.84
N LYS A 6 -16.47 -7.68 -9.16
CA LYS A 6 -17.47 -8.63 -9.70
C LYS A 6 -17.06 -9.20 -11.06
N MET A 7 -16.33 -8.45 -11.88
CA MET A 7 -15.78 -8.96 -13.12
C MET A 7 -14.72 -10.04 -12.86
N LEU A 8 -13.81 -9.82 -11.91
CA LEU A 8 -12.82 -10.82 -11.50
C LEU A 8 -13.48 -12.09 -10.96
N GLU A 9 -14.49 -11.93 -10.10
CA GLU A 9 -15.28 -13.05 -9.56
C GLU A 9 -15.94 -13.89 -10.65
N ARG A 10 -16.54 -13.25 -11.66
CA ARG A 10 -17.14 -13.94 -12.82
C ARG A 10 -16.11 -14.69 -13.68
N ASN A 11 -14.83 -14.33 -13.57
CA ASN A 11 -13.73 -15.01 -14.24
C ASN A 11 -12.99 -15.97 -13.29
N ASN A 12 -13.63 -16.38 -12.19
CA ASN A 12 -13.13 -17.34 -11.22
C ASN A 12 -11.78 -16.92 -10.57
N ALA A 13 -11.50 -15.61 -10.51
CA ALA A 13 -10.36 -15.13 -9.74
C ALA A 13 -10.63 -15.31 -8.25
N MET A 14 -9.77 -16.07 -7.58
CA MET A 14 -9.89 -16.35 -6.14
C MET A 14 -9.31 -15.22 -5.29
N PHE A 15 -8.25 -14.60 -5.77
CA PHE A 15 -7.64 -13.45 -5.13
C PHE A 15 -7.52 -12.27 -6.11
N ALA A 16 -7.60 -11.07 -5.57
CA ALA A 16 -7.34 -9.83 -6.27
C ALA A 16 -6.52 -8.90 -5.38
N VAL A 17 -5.74 -8.02 -6.00
CA VAL A 17 -5.01 -6.97 -5.28
C VAL A 17 -5.54 -5.61 -5.74
N MET A 18 -5.89 -4.75 -4.79
CA MET A 18 -6.23 -3.36 -5.07
C MET A 18 -4.93 -2.55 -5.15
N THR A 19 -4.36 -2.32 -6.32
CA THR A 19 -3.02 -1.70 -6.47
C THR A 19 -3.03 -0.17 -6.33
N CYS A 20 -3.57 0.37 -5.23
CA CYS A 20 -3.54 1.81 -4.94
C CYS A 20 -3.74 2.07 -3.45
N ASN A 21 -2.79 2.75 -2.81
CA ASN A 21 -2.87 3.09 -1.39
C ASN A 21 -4.14 3.88 -1.03
N THR A 22 -4.49 4.92 -1.81
CA THR A 22 -5.67 5.73 -1.53
C THR A 22 -6.98 4.95 -1.73
N ALA A 23 -7.03 4.07 -2.73
CA ALA A 23 -8.22 3.25 -2.99
C ALA A 23 -8.54 2.28 -1.85
N HIS A 24 -7.53 1.86 -1.08
CA HIS A 24 -7.71 0.93 0.04
C HIS A 24 -8.66 1.43 1.12
N TYR A 25 -8.90 2.74 1.21
CA TYR A 25 -9.98 3.28 2.04
C TYR A 25 -11.33 2.59 1.78
N PHE A 26 -11.57 2.17 0.54
CA PHE A 26 -12.80 1.49 0.12
C PHE A 26 -12.70 -0.03 0.13
N ARG A 27 -11.56 -0.63 0.52
CA ARG A 27 -11.32 -2.08 0.43
C ARG A 27 -12.43 -2.88 1.10
N GLU A 28 -12.77 -2.58 2.35
CA GLU A 28 -13.80 -3.32 3.09
C GLU A 28 -15.18 -3.22 2.43
N GLN A 29 -15.54 -2.04 1.92
CA GLN A 29 -16.81 -1.83 1.24
C GLN A 29 -16.89 -2.62 -0.06
N VAL A 30 -15.77 -2.73 -0.79
CA VAL A 30 -15.68 -3.53 -2.01
C VAL A 30 -15.69 -5.03 -1.69
N GLN A 31 -14.96 -5.47 -0.65
CA GLN A 31 -14.92 -6.88 -0.23
C GLN A 31 -16.31 -7.42 0.12
N LYS A 32 -17.16 -6.61 0.78
CA LYS A 32 -18.56 -6.98 1.09
C LYS A 32 -19.44 -7.23 -0.14
N GLN A 33 -18.96 -6.89 -1.34
CA GLN A 33 -19.71 -6.94 -2.60
C GLN A 33 -19.16 -7.99 -3.58
N THR A 34 -18.17 -8.78 -3.18
CA THR A 34 -17.57 -9.82 -4.03
C THR A 34 -17.11 -11.02 -3.21
N ARG A 35 -17.17 -12.21 -3.83
CA ARG A 35 -16.56 -13.42 -3.28
C ARG A 35 -15.07 -13.50 -3.51
N THR A 36 -14.51 -12.78 -4.49
CA THR A 36 -13.05 -12.72 -4.68
C THR A 36 -12.41 -12.06 -3.47
N TYR A 37 -11.44 -12.73 -2.84
CA TYR A 37 -10.72 -12.15 -1.72
C TYR A 37 -9.79 -11.03 -2.21
N ILE A 38 -9.94 -9.83 -1.66
CA ILE A 38 -9.10 -8.67 -1.97
C ILE A 38 -8.01 -8.61 -0.93
N VAL A 39 -6.77 -8.92 -1.31
CA VAL A 39 -5.63 -8.93 -0.40
C VAL A 39 -5.39 -7.52 0.16
N ASP A 40 -5.15 -7.44 1.47
CA ASP A 40 -4.90 -6.18 2.15
C ASP A 40 -3.42 -5.76 2.00
N MET A 41 -3.14 -4.85 1.07
CA MET A 41 -1.79 -4.36 0.79
C MET A 41 -1.22 -3.56 1.96
N LEU A 42 -2.06 -2.81 2.69
CA LEU A 42 -1.62 -1.94 3.78
C LEU A 42 -1.25 -2.78 5.00
N LYS A 43 -2.09 -3.75 5.36
CA LYS A 43 -1.79 -4.78 6.35
C LYS A 43 -0.47 -5.50 5.99
N THR A 44 -0.33 -5.91 4.73
CA THR A 44 0.89 -6.59 4.25
C THR A 44 2.13 -5.72 4.36
N THR A 45 2.02 -4.43 4.04
CA THR A 45 3.12 -3.47 4.18
C THR A 45 3.55 -3.37 5.64
N VAL A 46 2.60 -3.24 6.56
CA VAL A 46 2.87 -3.09 7.99
C VAL A 46 3.40 -4.39 8.61
N ASP A 47 2.84 -5.54 8.24
CA ASP A 47 3.31 -6.85 8.67
C ASP A 47 4.77 -7.06 8.23
N ARG A 48 5.11 -6.67 7.00
CA ARG A 48 6.48 -6.74 6.49
C ARG A 48 7.43 -5.84 7.28
N ILE A 49 7.04 -4.59 7.55
CA ILE A 49 7.85 -3.67 8.36
C ILE A 49 8.11 -4.26 9.74
N LYS A 50 7.06 -4.77 10.40
CA LYS A 50 7.16 -5.34 11.74
C LYS A 50 8.02 -6.60 11.79
N ALA A 51 7.96 -7.43 10.75
CA ALA A 51 8.81 -8.61 10.63
C ALA A 51 10.29 -8.25 10.42
N ASP A 52 10.57 -7.23 9.60
CA ASP A 52 11.94 -6.78 9.33
C ASP A 52 12.53 -6.03 10.54
N ASN A 53 11.75 -5.17 11.20
CA ASN A 53 12.16 -4.44 12.40
C ASN A 53 10.93 -4.06 13.26
N PRO A 54 10.67 -4.74 14.39
CA PRO A 54 9.53 -4.45 15.26
C PRO A 54 9.66 -3.11 15.99
N GLU A 55 10.86 -2.55 16.11
CA GLU A 55 11.13 -1.25 16.75
C GLU A 55 11.21 -0.10 15.72
N SER A 56 10.74 -0.34 14.49
CA SER A 56 10.78 0.66 13.44
C SER A 56 9.94 1.89 13.78
N VAL A 57 10.53 3.07 13.58
CA VAL A 57 9.81 4.34 13.55
C VAL A 57 9.51 4.64 12.08
N VAL A 58 8.22 4.63 11.74
CA VAL A 58 7.77 4.61 10.35
C VAL A 58 7.38 6.00 9.86
N GLY A 59 8.10 6.52 8.87
CA GLY A 59 7.69 7.68 8.07
C GLY A 59 6.75 7.28 6.94
N ILE A 60 5.79 8.14 6.59
CA ILE A 60 4.79 7.86 5.56
C ILE A 60 4.82 8.97 4.49
N LEU A 61 5.16 8.60 3.25
CA LEU A 61 5.04 9.48 2.10
C LEU A 61 3.85 9.03 1.26
N CYS A 62 2.81 9.86 1.15
CA CYS A 62 1.58 9.46 0.47
C CYS A 62 0.83 10.66 -0.11
N THR A 63 -0.23 10.39 -0.87
CA THR A 63 -1.12 11.44 -1.37
C THR A 63 -1.93 12.06 -0.22
N ASN A 64 -2.45 13.27 -0.42
CA ASN A 64 -3.35 13.88 0.57
C ASN A 64 -4.59 13.03 0.87
N GLY A 65 -5.11 12.28 -0.11
CA GLY A 65 -6.23 11.37 0.13
C GLY A 65 -5.88 10.27 1.14
N THR A 66 -4.68 9.70 1.04
CA THR A 66 -4.16 8.71 2.00
C THR A 66 -3.80 9.35 3.33
N TYR A 67 -3.16 10.52 3.32
CA TYR A 67 -2.77 11.25 4.54
C TYR A 67 -4.00 11.66 5.38
N ASN A 68 -4.99 12.28 4.75
CA ASN A 68 -6.17 12.84 5.43
C ASN A 68 -7.12 11.74 5.93
N SER A 69 -7.19 10.60 5.25
CA SER A 69 -8.02 9.48 5.69
C SER A 69 -7.42 8.72 6.88
N GLY A 70 -6.11 8.88 7.15
CA GLY A 70 -5.44 8.20 8.26
C GLY A 70 -5.44 6.67 8.14
N ILE A 71 -5.54 6.14 6.91
CA ILE A 71 -5.62 4.70 6.70
C ILE A 71 -4.36 4.00 7.23
N TYR A 72 -3.16 4.51 6.91
CA TYR A 72 -1.91 3.93 7.44
C TYR A 72 -1.77 4.09 8.95
N ASP A 73 -2.18 5.22 9.53
CA ASP A 73 -2.19 5.45 10.98
C ASP A 73 -2.91 4.31 11.71
N THR A 74 -4.03 3.84 11.16
CA THR A 74 -4.82 2.75 11.75
C THR A 74 -4.04 1.44 11.77
N TYR A 75 -3.47 1.03 10.64
CA TYR A 75 -2.69 -0.21 10.56
C TYR A 75 -1.43 -0.18 11.42
N LEU A 76 -0.71 0.95 11.44
CA LEU A 76 0.51 1.10 12.23
C LEU A 76 0.21 1.06 13.74
N LYS A 77 -0.87 1.71 14.18
CA LYS A 77 -1.34 1.63 15.58
C LYS A 77 -1.72 0.21 15.99
N GLN A 78 -2.50 -0.48 15.16
CA GLN A 78 -2.87 -1.89 15.42
C GLN A 78 -1.65 -2.81 15.50
N ALA A 79 -0.59 -2.50 14.75
CA ALA A 79 0.66 -3.24 14.80
C ALA A 79 1.59 -2.84 15.96
N ASN A 80 1.24 -1.82 16.76
CA ASN A 80 2.08 -1.20 17.78
C ASN A 80 3.40 -0.63 17.24
N LEU A 81 3.39 -0.09 16.02
CA LEU A 81 4.54 0.63 15.45
C LEU A 81 4.41 2.13 15.67
N VAL A 82 5.51 2.78 16.06
CA VAL A 82 5.61 4.23 16.14
C VAL A 82 5.68 4.79 14.72
N TYR A 83 4.98 5.89 14.45
CA TYR A 83 5.00 6.51 13.13
C TYR A 83 5.05 8.03 13.22
N VAL A 84 5.67 8.63 12.20
CA VAL A 84 5.81 10.07 12.02
C VAL A 84 5.34 10.46 10.62
N LYS A 85 4.74 11.64 10.50
CA LYS A 85 4.20 12.12 9.21
C LYS A 85 4.73 13.52 8.90
N PRO A 86 4.90 13.88 7.62
CA PRO A 86 5.21 15.26 7.25
C PRO A 86 4.17 16.20 7.85
N GLU A 87 4.60 17.40 8.25
CA GLU A 87 3.66 18.44 8.68
C GLU A 87 2.78 18.88 7.50
N ARG A 88 1.65 19.55 7.77
CA ARG A 88 0.66 19.89 6.73
C ARG A 88 1.26 20.62 5.53
N PHE A 89 2.20 21.54 5.78
CA PHE A 89 2.89 22.28 4.73
C PHE A 89 3.75 21.34 3.87
N GLU A 90 4.59 20.52 4.50
CA GLU A 90 5.47 19.56 3.83
C GLU A 90 4.67 18.51 3.05
N GLN A 91 3.58 18.02 3.64
CA GLN A 91 2.69 17.07 3.02
C GLN A 91 2.10 17.62 1.71
N GLU A 92 1.66 18.86 1.68
CA GLU A 92 1.11 19.49 0.45
C GLU A 92 2.22 19.85 -0.55
N HIS A 93 3.22 20.61 -0.09
CA HIS A 93 4.17 21.28 -0.97
C HIS A 93 5.38 20.43 -1.34
N TYR A 94 5.71 19.41 -0.55
CA TYR A 94 6.83 18.52 -0.84
C TYR A 94 6.34 17.14 -1.28
N VAL A 95 5.47 16.48 -0.51
CA VAL A 95 5.07 15.10 -0.82
C VAL A 95 4.02 15.04 -1.92
N HIS A 96 2.87 15.68 -1.72
CA HIS A 96 1.76 15.61 -2.67
C HIS A 96 2.11 16.33 -3.98
N SER A 97 2.83 17.45 -3.89
CA SER A 97 3.37 18.14 -5.06
C SER A 97 4.48 17.36 -5.77
N ALA A 98 5.33 16.60 -5.08
CA ALA A 98 6.23 15.67 -5.78
C ALA A 98 5.46 14.62 -6.60
N ILE A 99 4.33 14.13 -6.09
CA ILE A 99 3.53 13.09 -6.76
C ILE A 99 2.77 13.66 -7.98
N TYR A 100 2.01 14.75 -7.78
CA TYR A 100 1.06 15.28 -8.78
C TYR A 100 1.51 16.58 -9.44
N GLY A 101 2.46 17.29 -8.85
CA GLY A 101 2.85 18.64 -9.19
C GLY A 101 2.29 19.70 -8.25
N GLU A 102 2.87 20.89 -8.34
CA GLU A 102 2.52 22.04 -7.48
C GLU A 102 1.13 22.59 -7.81
N VAL A 103 0.45 23.09 -6.78
CA VAL A 103 -0.83 23.79 -6.94
C VAL A 103 -0.66 25.06 -7.77
N THR A 104 -1.59 25.31 -8.67
CA THR A 104 -1.64 26.57 -9.45
C THR A 104 -2.34 27.70 -8.69
N GLY A 105 -2.96 27.39 -7.56
CA GLY A 105 -3.87 28.28 -6.83
C GLY A 105 -5.31 28.29 -7.38
N GLN A 106 -5.58 27.60 -8.49
CA GLN A 106 -6.92 27.44 -9.04
C GLN A 106 -7.55 26.10 -8.62
N LYS A 107 -8.88 26.04 -8.62
CA LYS A 107 -9.65 24.83 -8.30
C LYS A 107 -10.60 24.48 -9.44
N THR A 108 -10.87 23.18 -9.59
CA THR A 108 -11.96 22.68 -10.44
C THR A 108 -13.32 23.05 -9.85
N GLU A 109 -14.40 22.86 -10.62
CA GLU A 109 -15.77 23.08 -10.16
C GLU A 109 -16.13 22.23 -8.92
N CYS A 110 -15.53 21.05 -8.78
CA CYS A 110 -15.71 20.19 -7.61
C CYS A 110 -14.75 20.52 -6.45
N GLY A 111 -14.01 21.63 -6.53
CA GLY A 111 -13.13 22.12 -5.47
C GLY A 111 -11.76 21.48 -5.39
N GLN A 112 -11.39 20.63 -6.36
CA GLN A 112 -10.08 19.99 -6.41
C GLN A 112 -9.02 20.98 -6.92
N ASP A 113 -7.87 21.04 -6.26
CA ASP A 113 -6.75 21.88 -6.72
C ASP A 113 -6.26 21.47 -8.11
N ILE A 114 -6.15 22.46 -8.99
CA ILE A 114 -5.49 22.31 -10.28
C ILE A 114 -3.99 22.37 -10.03
N ARG A 115 -3.24 21.48 -10.67
CA ARG A 115 -1.80 21.31 -10.47
C ARG A 115 -1.05 21.41 -11.78
N HIS A 116 0.17 21.92 -11.71
CA HIS A 116 1.13 21.84 -12.80
C HIS A 116 1.46 20.37 -13.09
N LYS A 117 1.66 20.00 -14.36
CA LYS A 117 2.03 18.64 -14.76
C LYS A 117 3.54 18.41 -14.63
N ASN A 118 4.06 18.63 -13.44
CA ASN A 118 5.49 18.55 -13.13
C ASN A 118 5.81 17.60 -11.96
N GLY A 119 4.88 16.71 -11.61
CA GLY A 119 5.09 15.64 -10.62
C GLY A 119 5.63 14.34 -11.23
N ILE A 120 5.92 13.36 -10.37
CA ILE A 120 6.36 12.01 -10.74
C ILE A 120 5.37 11.33 -11.68
N LYS A 121 4.06 11.55 -11.47
CA LYS A 121 3.00 11.04 -12.37
C LYS A 121 3.09 11.59 -13.79
N SER A 122 3.83 12.67 -14.01
CA SER A 122 4.10 13.27 -15.32
C SER A 122 5.49 12.90 -15.88
N GLY A 123 6.23 12.01 -15.22
CA GLY A 123 7.56 11.56 -15.66
C GLY A 123 8.73 12.40 -15.12
N GLU A 124 8.47 13.38 -14.27
CA GLU A 124 9.50 14.23 -13.67
C GLU A 124 10.06 13.56 -12.40
N PHE A 125 11.26 12.97 -12.46
CA PHE A 125 11.78 12.12 -11.38
C PHE A 125 12.76 12.84 -10.45
N GLU A 126 13.91 13.30 -10.96
CA GLU A 126 15.01 13.82 -10.15
C GLU A 126 14.59 15.03 -9.30
N ARG A 127 13.93 16.02 -9.92
CA ARG A 127 13.35 17.19 -9.25
C ARG A 127 12.47 16.80 -8.07
N ASN A 128 11.56 15.85 -8.30
CA ASN A 128 10.57 15.47 -7.31
C ASN A 128 11.14 14.54 -6.24
N ALA A 129 12.21 13.79 -6.53
CA ALA A 129 13.01 13.14 -5.50
C ALA A 129 13.63 14.16 -4.53
N GLY A 130 14.09 15.31 -5.05
CA GLY A 130 14.57 16.43 -4.22
C GLY A 130 13.48 16.99 -3.29
N LEU A 131 12.25 17.17 -3.77
CA LEU A 131 11.12 17.57 -2.92
C LEU A 131 10.82 16.53 -1.84
N LEU A 132 10.80 15.24 -2.18
CA LEU A 132 10.59 14.17 -1.20
C LEU A 132 11.71 14.14 -0.15
N ALA A 133 12.95 14.43 -0.54
CA ALA A 133 14.06 14.51 0.41
C ALA A 133 13.87 15.62 1.45
N LEU A 134 13.33 16.78 1.05
CA LEU A 134 12.95 17.85 1.98
C LEU A 134 11.89 17.39 2.98
N ALA A 135 10.95 16.53 2.56
CA ALA A 135 9.94 15.95 3.45
C ALA A 135 10.49 14.81 4.34
N ILE A 136 11.50 14.07 3.87
CA ILE A 136 12.11 12.96 4.62
C ILE A 136 13.00 13.48 5.74
N GLN A 137 13.74 14.57 5.51
CA GLN A 137 14.72 15.08 6.46
C GLN A 137 14.12 15.33 7.88
N PRO A 138 12.98 16.02 8.04
CA PRO A 138 12.34 16.19 9.36
C PRO A 138 11.78 14.88 9.96
N LEU A 139 11.50 13.86 9.14
CA LEU A 139 11.10 12.54 9.64
C LEU A 139 12.30 11.81 10.24
N VAL A 140 13.47 11.89 9.60
CA VAL A 140 14.72 11.33 10.10
C VAL A 140 15.12 11.98 11.42
N GLU A 141 14.99 13.30 11.52
CA GLU A 141 15.26 14.05 12.76
C GLU A 141 14.32 13.65 13.90
N ARG A 142 13.11 13.19 13.57
CA ARG A 142 12.15 12.59 14.51
C ARG A 142 12.33 11.08 14.71
N GLY A 143 13.44 10.53 14.24
CA GLY A 143 13.86 9.15 14.48
C GLY A 143 13.37 8.13 13.46
N ALA A 144 12.79 8.54 12.33
CA ALA A 144 12.33 7.59 11.31
C ALA A 144 13.48 6.71 10.81
N THR A 145 13.26 5.40 10.80
CA THR A 145 14.22 4.39 10.28
C THR A 145 13.68 3.69 9.04
N THR A 146 12.37 3.75 8.81
CA THR A 146 11.69 3.15 7.66
C THR A 146 10.73 4.16 7.04
N ILE A 147 10.68 4.23 5.71
CA ILE A 147 9.77 5.09 4.96
C ILE A 147 8.84 4.22 4.10
N ILE A 148 7.53 4.37 4.29
CA ILE A 148 6.53 3.79 3.38
C ILE A 148 6.39 4.69 2.15
N LEU A 149 6.59 4.09 0.98
CA LEU A 149 6.30 4.68 -0.33
C LEU A 149 4.80 4.53 -0.65
N GLY A 150 3.97 5.24 0.12
CA GLY A 150 2.50 5.15 0.16
C GLY A 150 1.76 5.72 -1.06
N CYS A 151 2.40 5.74 -2.23
CA CYS A 151 1.78 5.95 -3.53
C CYS A 151 2.54 5.12 -4.57
N THR A 152 1.82 4.48 -5.49
CA THR A 152 2.36 3.49 -6.42
C THR A 152 3.44 4.02 -7.37
N GLU A 153 3.55 5.34 -7.53
CA GLU A 153 4.58 5.99 -8.35
C GLU A 153 5.85 6.36 -7.57
N LEU A 154 5.80 6.46 -6.24
CA LEU A 154 6.98 6.80 -5.43
C LEU A 154 8.14 5.79 -5.56
N PRO A 155 7.92 4.47 -5.75
CA PRO A 155 8.99 3.53 -6.03
C PRO A 155 9.86 3.89 -7.23
N LEU A 156 9.35 4.63 -8.22
CA LEU A 156 10.11 5.07 -9.40
C LEU A 156 11.30 5.97 -9.04
N VAL A 157 11.22 6.69 -7.91
CA VAL A 157 12.29 7.56 -7.42
C VAL A 157 13.07 6.96 -6.25
N ARG A 158 12.79 5.72 -5.85
CA ARG A 158 13.45 5.03 -4.71
C ARG A 158 14.97 5.08 -4.80
N GLY A 159 15.54 4.90 -6.00
CA GLY A 159 16.99 4.93 -6.21
C GLY A 159 17.64 6.29 -5.87
N TYR A 160 16.95 7.41 -6.12
CA TYR A 160 17.45 8.73 -5.71
C TYR A 160 17.39 8.90 -4.19
N LEU A 161 16.28 8.48 -3.58
CA LEU A 161 16.08 8.58 -2.14
C LEU A 161 17.08 7.70 -1.36
N GLN A 162 17.32 6.47 -1.81
CA GLN A 162 18.27 5.56 -1.17
C GLN A 162 19.71 6.08 -1.23
N LYS A 163 20.10 6.78 -2.31
CA LYS A 163 21.42 7.41 -2.41
C LYS A 163 21.60 8.52 -1.37
N GLN A 164 20.54 9.31 -1.12
CA GLN A 164 20.59 10.41 -0.18
C GLN A 164 20.41 9.97 1.28
N PHE A 165 19.62 8.93 1.51
CA PHE A 165 19.32 8.38 2.83
C PHE A 165 19.64 6.87 2.88
N PRO A 166 20.92 6.48 2.76
CA PRO A 166 21.32 5.07 2.70
C PRO A 166 20.97 4.28 3.98
N GLN A 167 20.78 4.97 5.10
CA GLN A 167 20.39 4.39 6.38
C GLN A 167 18.90 4.02 6.48
N LEU A 168 18.05 4.55 5.59
CA LEU A 168 16.61 4.30 5.65
C LEU A 168 16.23 3.05 4.86
N SER A 169 15.29 2.29 5.42
CA SER A 169 14.58 1.24 4.69
C SER A 169 13.39 1.85 3.96
N PHE A 170 13.35 1.76 2.63
CA PHE A 170 12.22 2.22 1.83
C PHE A 170 11.33 1.03 1.46
N ILE A 171 10.09 1.04 1.96
CA ILE A 171 9.13 -0.04 1.74
C ILE A 171 8.14 0.36 0.67
N ASP A 172 8.07 -0.45 -0.38
CA ASP A 172 7.07 -0.36 -1.43
C ASP A 172 5.90 -1.31 -1.15
N PRO A 173 4.70 -0.77 -0.91
CA PRO A 173 3.50 -1.57 -0.71
C PRO A 173 3.19 -2.55 -1.86
N MET A 174 3.52 -2.20 -3.11
CA MET A 174 3.27 -3.07 -4.27
C MET A 174 4.21 -4.28 -4.25
N GLU A 175 5.48 -4.07 -3.93
CA GLU A 175 6.47 -5.13 -3.78
C GLU A 175 6.10 -6.05 -2.61
N ALA A 176 5.69 -5.46 -1.47
CA ALA A 176 5.28 -6.21 -0.29
C ALA A 176 4.08 -7.13 -0.57
N VAL A 177 3.03 -6.62 -1.22
CA VAL A 177 1.85 -7.44 -1.53
C VAL A 177 2.12 -8.46 -2.62
N ALA A 178 2.92 -8.13 -3.64
CA ALA A 178 3.31 -9.09 -4.67
C ALA A 178 4.05 -10.28 -4.06
N ASN A 179 5.04 -10.01 -3.19
CA ASN A 179 5.81 -11.05 -2.50
C ASN A 179 4.92 -11.93 -1.62
N ARG A 180 3.99 -11.33 -0.86
CA ARG A 180 3.05 -12.09 -0.02
C ARG A 180 2.14 -12.99 -0.85
N VAL A 181 1.57 -12.47 -1.95
CA VAL A 181 0.68 -13.24 -2.83
C VAL A 181 1.43 -14.43 -3.45
N VAL A 182 2.65 -14.23 -3.95
CA VAL A 182 3.48 -15.32 -4.48
C VAL A 182 3.77 -16.37 -3.42
N ALA A 183 4.16 -15.94 -2.21
CA ALA A 183 4.46 -16.86 -1.11
C ALA A 183 3.24 -17.69 -0.69
N ILE A 184 2.06 -17.07 -0.60
CA ILE A 184 0.79 -17.75 -0.30
C ILE A 184 0.48 -18.79 -1.37
N TYR A 185 0.60 -18.42 -2.65
CA TYR A 185 0.28 -19.32 -3.76
C TYR A 185 1.22 -20.54 -3.77
N GLN A 186 2.52 -20.33 -3.63
CA GLN A 186 3.50 -21.42 -3.57
C GLN A 186 3.25 -22.37 -2.38
N ARG A 187 2.80 -21.84 -1.24
CA ARG A 187 2.46 -22.66 -0.08
C ARG A 187 1.18 -23.47 -0.33
N ALA A 188 0.17 -22.87 -0.95
CA ALA A 188 -1.04 -23.59 -1.35
C ALA A 188 -0.72 -24.73 -2.32
N GLU A 189 0.09 -24.47 -3.36
CA GLU A 189 0.50 -25.46 -4.36
C GLU A 189 1.18 -26.69 -3.72
N LYS A 190 2.13 -26.47 -2.79
CA LYS A 190 2.78 -27.55 -2.04
C LYS A 190 1.82 -28.39 -1.19
N LEU A 191 0.79 -27.77 -0.62
CA LEU A 191 -0.21 -28.48 0.17
C LEU A 191 -1.08 -29.38 -0.72
N ILE A 192 -1.43 -28.91 -1.92
CA ILE A 192 -2.14 -29.70 -2.93
C ILE A 192 -1.32 -30.93 -3.32
N GLU A 193 -0.04 -30.73 -3.64
CA GLU A 193 0.88 -31.83 -3.99
C GLU A 193 1.02 -32.87 -2.87
N ALA A 194 0.92 -32.43 -1.61
CA ALA A 194 0.93 -33.30 -0.44
C ALA A 194 -0.42 -33.99 -0.16
N GLY A 195 -1.43 -33.81 -1.01
CA GLY A 195 -2.77 -34.40 -0.85
C GLY A 195 -3.60 -33.75 0.25
N TYR A 196 -3.28 -32.52 0.66
CA TYR A 196 -4.06 -31.76 1.63
C TYR A 196 -5.29 -31.14 0.95
N PHE A 197 -6.47 -31.53 1.41
CA PHE A 197 -7.74 -30.91 1.03
C PHE A 197 -8.37 -30.32 2.29
N PRO A 198 -8.55 -28.99 2.38
CA PRO A 198 -9.18 -28.40 3.54
C PRO A 198 -10.62 -28.86 3.65
N LYS A 199 -11.07 -29.05 4.89
CA LYS A 199 -12.49 -29.16 5.21
C LYS A 199 -12.99 -27.74 5.45
N VAL A 200 -14.06 -27.36 4.75
CA VAL A 200 -14.86 -26.12 4.90
C VAL A 200 -14.50 -25.00 3.91
N GLY A 201 -15.54 -24.41 3.31
CA GLY A 201 -15.47 -23.19 2.52
C GLY A 201 -15.45 -21.96 3.43
N LEU A 202 -14.35 -21.21 3.38
CA LEU A 202 -14.22 -19.93 4.06
C LEU A 202 -14.89 -18.84 3.23
N GLU A 203 -15.64 -17.95 3.89
CA GLU A 203 -16.08 -16.70 3.26
C GLU A 203 -14.95 -15.66 3.38
N PRO A 204 -14.77 -14.76 2.39
CA PRO A 204 -13.68 -13.77 2.41
C PRO A 204 -13.63 -12.88 3.66
N THR A 205 -14.76 -12.70 4.33
CA THR A 205 -14.87 -11.90 5.57
C THR A 205 -14.26 -12.60 6.79
N GLN A 206 -13.97 -13.89 6.71
CA GLN A 206 -13.40 -14.70 7.79
C GLN A 206 -11.86 -14.82 7.69
N ILE A 207 -11.25 -14.17 6.69
CA ILE A 207 -9.82 -14.24 6.45
C ILE A 207 -9.08 -13.21 7.30
N HIS A 208 -8.24 -13.68 8.21
CA HIS A 208 -7.48 -12.87 9.16
C HIS A 208 -5.97 -13.10 9.06
N GLU A 209 -5.54 -14.31 8.68
CA GLU A 209 -4.14 -14.69 8.52
C GLU A 209 -3.85 -15.41 7.21
N ASP A 210 -2.56 -15.67 6.93
CA ASP A 210 -2.14 -16.30 5.67
C ASP A 210 -2.69 -17.73 5.51
N GLN A 211 -2.86 -18.46 6.63
CA GLN A 211 -3.44 -19.80 6.59
C GLN A 211 -4.91 -19.75 6.14
N ASP A 212 -5.69 -18.77 6.58
CA ASP A 212 -7.07 -18.59 6.11
C ASP A 212 -7.14 -18.33 4.60
N ILE A 213 -6.18 -17.57 4.06
CA ILE A 213 -6.11 -17.30 2.60
C ILE A 213 -5.84 -18.60 1.86
N ILE A 214 -4.92 -19.44 2.37
CA ILE A 214 -4.59 -20.74 1.77
C ILE A 214 -5.81 -21.65 1.80
N ASP A 215 -6.47 -21.78 2.95
CA ASP A 215 -7.65 -22.63 3.10
C ASP A 215 -8.81 -22.13 2.23
N TYR A 216 -8.96 -20.81 2.08
CA TYR A 216 -9.90 -20.20 1.15
C TYR A 216 -9.58 -20.56 -0.31
N ILE A 217 -8.32 -20.47 -0.75
CA ILE A 217 -7.91 -20.83 -2.11
C ILE A 217 -8.21 -22.31 -2.36
N LEU A 218 -7.78 -23.17 -1.45
CA LEU A 218 -7.89 -24.61 -1.60
C LEU A 218 -9.35 -25.11 -1.57
N SER A 219 -10.23 -24.44 -0.82
CA SER A 219 -11.66 -24.77 -0.75
C SER A 219 -12.47 -24.30 -1.96
N ASN A 220 -11.99 -23.30 -2.71
CA ASN A 220 -12.66 -22.77 -3.89
C ASN A 220 -11.99 -23.18 -5.22
N THR A 221 -10.88 -23.91 -5.17
CA THR A 221 -10.27 -24.51 -6.36
C THR A 221 -11.05 -25.78 -6.72
N SER A 222 -11.71 -25.77 -7.88
CA SER A 222 -12.33 -26.98 -8.43
C SER A 222 -11.23 -27.86 -9.02
N TYR A 223 -11.03 -29.05 -8.46
CA TYR A 223 -10.15 -30.10 -8.99
C TYR A 223 -10.90 -30.99 -9.98
#